data_AF-A0A8D0L3I5-F1
#
_entry.id   AF-A0A8D0L3I5-F1
#
_cell.length_a   1.000
_cell.length_b   1.000
_cell.length_c   1.000
_cell.angle_alpha   90.00
_cell.angle_beta   90.00
_cell.angle_gamma   90.00
#
_symmetry.space_group_name_H-M   'P 1'
#
loop_
_entity.id
_entity.type
_entity.pdbx_description
1 polymer ?
#
loop_
_entity_poly.entity_id
_entity_poly.type
_entity_poly.pdbx_seq_one_letter_code
_entity_poly.pdbx_strand_id
1 'polypeptide(L)'
;MRRRSPAGPRGRRAPATPPRRHPPARSPSPQRRPTPRPSPRRLSPRRRRRRRYRPGQLAMLEIRKYQKSTNLLIRKLPFARVVREICLVFTRGVDMRWQAMALLALQEAAEAFLVRLMEDAYLCAIHTRCITLFPKDIQLARRIRGIQYGLG
;
A
#
# COMPACT_ATOMS: atom_id res chain seq x y z
N MET A 1 -98.58 68.90 -46.65
CA MET A 1 -97.86 69.20 -47.92
C MET A 1 -96.38 69.44 -47.64
N ARG A 2 -95.50 69.22 -48.64
CA ARG A 2 -94.10 69.74 -48.85
C ARG A 2 -93.32 70.29 -47.61
N ARG A 3 -92.23 69.63 -47.19
CA ARG A 3 -90.78 70.01 -47.39
C ARG A 3 -90.45 71.47 -46.98
N ARG A 4 -89.42 71.83 -46.21
CA ARG A 4 -88.17 71.23 -45.65
C ARG A 4 -87.88 71.97 -44.29
N SER A 5 -86.88 71.72 -43.45
CA SER A 5 -85.65 70.88 -43.44
C SER A 5 -85.31 70.48 -41.97
N PRO A 6 -84.26 69.70 -41.66
CA PRO A 6 -84.13 69.04 -40.35
C PRO A 6 -83.21 69.75 -39.33
N ALA A 7 -83.43 69.43 -38.04
CA ALA A 7 -82.60 69.86 -36.91
C ALA A 7 -82.00 68.65 -36.15
N GLY A 8 -80.73 68.79 -35.74
CA GLY A 8 -80.08 67.94 -34.72
C GLY A 8 -79.71 66.51 -35.11
N PRO A 9 -79.19 65.69 -34.15
CA PRO A 9 -78.98 66.01 -32.73
C PRO A 9 -77.57 65.71 -32.19
N ARG A 10 -77.38 65.93 -30.88
CA ARG A 10 -76.14 65.67 -30.12
C ARG A 10 -75.95 64.19 -29.75
N GLY A 11 -74.74 63.69 -29.94
CA GLY A 11 -73.97 62.92 -28.94
C GLY A 11 -74.25 61.42 -28.71
N ARG A 12 -73.15 60.65 -28.59
CA ARG A 12 -72.97 59.49 -27.68
C ARG A 12 -71.47 59.15 -27.57
N ARG A 13 -71.08 58.38 -26.54
CA ARG A 13 -69.68 58.21 -26.08
C ARG A 13 -69.32 56.71 -25.94
N ALA A 14 -68.01 56.41 -25.92
CA ALA A 14 -67.33 55.15 -25.56
C ALA A 14 -67.21 54.06 -26.65
N PRO A 15 -66.27 53.08 -26.54
CA PRO A 15 -65.05 53.00 -25.72
C PRO A 15 -63.74 52.79 -26.56
N ALA A 16 -62.61 52.50 -25.90
CA ALA A 16 -61.25 52.50 -26.47
C ALA A 16 -60.76 51.15 -27.06
N THR A 17 -59.74 51.21 -27.93
CA THR A 17 -58.87 50.07 -28.27
C THR A 17 -57.44 50.54 -28.63
N PRO A 18 -56.36 49.98 -28.05
CA PRO A 18 -54.99 50.27 -28.47
C PRO A 18 -54.56 49.42 -29.68
N PRO A 19 -53.58 49.86 -30.51
CA PRO A 19 -53.03 49.02 -31.57
C PRO A 19 -52.27 47.82 -30.99
N ARG A 20 -52.74 46.62 -31.34
CA ARG A 20 -52.14 45.33 -30.93
C ARG A 20 -50.73 45.13 -31.50
N ARG A 21 -49.78 44.73 -30.64
CA ARG A 21 -48.66 43.87 -31.06
C ARG A 21 -49.19 42.50 -31.48
N HIS A 22 -48.64 41.90 -32.53
CA HIS A 22 -48.67 40.44 -32.77
C HIS A 22 -47.39 39.94 -33.48
N PRO A 23 -47.05 38.64 -33.38
CA PRO A 23 -45.74 38.06 -33.72
C PRO A 23 -45.86 37.05 -34.90
N PRO A 24 -44.98 36.04 -35.05
CA PRO A 24 -43.52 36.02 -35.17
C PRO A 24 -43.06 35.53 -36.57
N ALA A 25 -41.75 35.59 -36.87
CA ALA A 25 -41.15 34.78 -37.95
C ALA A 25 -40.07 33.84 -37.39
N ARG A 26 -40.09 32.57 -37.80
CA ARG A 26 -39.23 31.48 -37.31
C ARG A 26 -37.77 31.64 -37.77
N SER A 27 -36.84 31.31 -36.88
CA SER A 27 -35.40 31.23 -37.16
C SER A 27 -35.05 30.05 -38.08
N PRO A 28 -34.04 30.17 -38.98
CA PRO A 28 -33.26 29.04 -39.43
C PRO A 28 -32.25 28.64 -38.34
N SER A 29 -32.25 27.36 -37.95
CA SER A 29 -31.40 26.82 -36.88
C SER A 29 -29.92 26.81 -37.29
N PRO A 30 -28.98 27.31 -36.45
CA PRO A 30 -27.57 27.05 -36.67
C PRO A 30 -27.28 25.55 -36.44
N GLN A 31 -26.58 24.91 -37.38
CA GLN A 31 -26.19 23.50 -37.27
C GLN A 31 -25.34 23.28 -36.01
N ARG A 32 -25.84 22.45 -35.09
CA ARG A 32 -25.03 21.93 -33.98
C ARG A 32 -23.88 21.10 -34.55
N ARG A 33 -22.63 21.57 -34.38
CA ARG A 33 -21.46 20.68 -34.49
C ARG A 33 -21.66 19.47 -33.56
N PRO A 34 -21.43 18.23 -34.01
CA PRO A 34 -21.42 17.08 -33.11
C PRO A 34 -20.26 17.24 -32.12
N THR A 35 -20.58 17.24 -30.82
CA THR A 35 -19.55 17.17 -29.78
C THR A 35 -18.83 15.82 -29.89
N PRO A 36 -17.49 15.75 -29.80
CA PRO A 36 -16.79 14.48 -29.83
C PRO A 36 -17.30 13.59 -28.70
N ARG A 37 -17.70 12.35 -29.03
CA ARG A 37 -18.08 11.35 -28.03
C ARG A 37 -16.92 11.22 -27.02
N PRO A 38 -17.18 11.19 -25.71
CA PRO A 38 -16.14 10.87 -24.75
C PRO A 38 -15.63 9.46 -25.08
N SER A 39 -14.35 9.37 -25.45
CA SER A 39 -13.68 8.08 -25.65
C SER A 39 -13.87 7.24 -24.38
N PRO A 40 -14.11 5.92 -24.49
CA PRO A 40 -14.26 5.08 -23.30
C PRO A 40 -13.02 5.25 -22.43
N ARG A 41 -13.18 5.86 -21.25
CA ARG A 41 -12.08 6.02 -20.29
C ARG A 41 -11.50 4.63 -20.06
N ARG A 42 -10.27 4.39 -20.54
CA ARG A 42 -9.50 3.21 -20.16
C ARG A 42 -9.56 3.15 -18.64
N LEU A 43 -10.18 2.08 -18.11
CA LEU A 43 -10.18 1.80 -16.69
C LEU A 43 -8.75 1.45 -16.30
N SER A 44 -7.95 2.49 -16.06
CA SER A 44 -6.61 2.37 -15.49
C SER A 44 -6.72 1.44 -14.29
N PRO A 45 -5.98 0.31 -14.25
CA PRO A 45 -6.24 -0.75 -13.29
C PRO A 45 -6.22 -0.16 -11.89
N ARG A 46 -7.39 -0.17 -11.25
CA ARG A 46 -7.68 0.54 -10.01
C ARG A 46 -6.71 0.03 -8.95
N ARG A 47 -5.59 0.75 -8.74
CA ARG A 47 -4.46 0.32 -7.89
C ARG A 47 -5.04 -0.22 -6.58
N ARG A 48 -4.99 -1.55 -6.39
CA ARG A 48 -5.58 -2.21 -5.22
C ARG A 48 -4.98 -1.53 -3.99
N ARG A 49 -5.81 -0.84 -3.19
CA ARG A 49 -5.35 -0.15 -1.98
C ARG A 49 -4.59 -1.17 -1.15
N ARG A 50 -3.29 -0.93 -0.90
CA ARG A 50 -2.48 -1.80 -0.05
C ARG A 50 -3.16 -1.86 1.31
N ARG A 51 -3.58 -3.06 1.73
CA ARG A 51 -4.27 -3.27 3.01
C ARG A 51 -3.33 -2.82 4.13
N ARG A 52 -3.71 -1.78 4.86
CA ARG A 52 -2.98 -1.37 6.07
C ARG A 52 -3.33 -2.37 7.18
N TYR A 53 -2.30 -2.98 7.75
CA TYR A 53 -2.43 -3.86 8.90
C TYR A 53 -2.49 -3.03 10.19
N ARG A 54 -3.12 -3.56 11.24
CA ARG A 54 -3.04 -2.96 12.57
C ARG A 54 -1.60 -3.09 13.12
N PRO A 55 -1.14 -2.20 14.02
CA PRO A 55 0.12 -2.38 14.73
C PRO A 55 0.23 -3.78 15.34
N GLY A 56 1.42 -4.39 15.30
CA GLY A 56 1.66 -5.77 15.74
C GLY A 56 1.09 -6.89 14.85
N GLN A 57 0.07 -6.62 14.03
CA GLN A 57 -0.60 -7.67 13.23
C GLN A 57 0.34 -8.32 12.20
N LEU A 58 1.24 -7.57 11.56
CA LEU A 58 2.24 -8.14 10.64
C LEU A 58 3.25 -9.01 11.38
N ALA A 59 3.80 -8.53 12.50
CA ALA A 59 4.74 -9.30 13.31
C ALA A 59 4.14 -10.65 13.76
N MET A 60 2.87 -10.67 14.21
CA MET A 60 2.20 -11.92 14.58
C MET A 60 1.98 -12.88 13.40
N LEU A 61 1.80 -12.37 12.17
CA LEU A 61 1.70 -13.20 10.96
C LEU A 61 3.07 -13.73 10.53
N GLU A 62 4.13 -12.92 10.66
CA GLU A 62 5.50 -13.29 10.37
C GLU A 62 6.03 -14.35 11.35
N ILE A 63 5.83 -14.16 12.66
CA ILE A 63 6.18 -15.14 13.71
C ILE A 63 5.53 -16.49 13.40
N ARG A 64 4.21 -16.52 13.17
CA ARG A 64 3.47 -17.76 12.84
C ARG A 64 3.94 -18.40 11.52
N LYS A 65 4.30 -17.59 10.53
CA LYS A 65 4.84 -18.07 9.25
C LYS A 65 6.19 -18.75 9.45
N TYR A 66 7.12 -18.07 10.14
CA TYR A 66 8.48 -18.55 10.33
C TYR A 66 8.55 -19.75 11.28
N GLN A 67 7.78 -19.77 12.37
CA GLN A 67 7.67 -20.93 13.27
C GLN A 67 7.05 -22.16 12.60
N LYS A 68 6.23 -22.00 11.56
CA LYS A 68 5.67 -23.12 10.79
C LYS A 68 6.61 -23.66 9.70
N SER A 69 7.61 -22.87 9.29
CA SER A 69 8.50 -23.21 8.16
C SER A 69 9.90 -23.62 8.63
N THR A 70 10.48 -24.63 7.99
CA THR A 70 11.85 -25.11 8.26
C THR A 70 12.87 -24.64 7.20
N ASN A 71 12.57 -23.56 6.48
CA ASN A 71 13.46 -23.03 5.44
C ASN A 71 14.60 -22.22 6.06
N LEU A 72 15.83 -22.42 5.55
CA LEU A 72 16.98 -21.56 5.84
C LEU A 72 16.67 -20.10 5.48
N LEU A 73 16.93 -19.19 6.41
CA LEU A 73 16.62 -17.77 6.33
C LEU A 73 17.82 -16.93 5.85
N ILE A 74 19.06 -17.39 6.13
CA ILE A 74 20.28 -16.71 5.66
C ILE A 74 20.52 -17.05 4.19
N ARG A 75 20.96 -16.07 3.40
CA ARG A 75 21.30 -16.31 1.99
C ARG A 75 22.58 -17.14 1.89
N LYS A 76 22.49 -18.27 1.17
CA LYS A 76 23.57 -19.27 1.02
C LYS A 76 24.90 -18.68 0.52
N LEU A 77 24.88 -17.79 -0.48
CA LEU A 77 26.11 -17.25 -1.07
C LEU A 77 26.89 -16.31 -0.11
N PRO A 78 26.26 -15.31 0.56
CA PRO A 78 26.91 -14.56 1.64
C PRO A 78 27.44 -15.45 2.77
N PHE A 79 26.67 -16.42 3.24
CA PHE A 79 27.11 -17.35 4.30
C PHE A 79 28.37 -18.14 3.87
N ALA A 80 28.35 -18.70 2.66
CA ALA A 80 29.49 -19.45 2.11
C ALA A 80 30.75 -18.59 1.90
N ARG A 81 30.62 -17.26 1.69
CA ARG A 81 31.77 -16.34 1.66
C ARG A 81 32.38 -16.17 3.04
N VAL A 82 31.56 -15.91 4.06
CA VAL A 82 32.02 -15.75 5.46
C VAL A 82 32.69 -17.02 5.97
N VAL A 83 32.14 -18.21 5.68
CA VAL A 83 32.78 -19.50 6.08
C VAL A 83 34.17 -19.66 5.45
N ARG A 84 34.35 -19.26 4.18
CA ARG A 84 35.66 -19.31 3.50
C ARG A 84 36.64 -18.28 4.04
N GLU A 85 36.18 -17.06 4.30
CA GLU A 85 36.96 -15.98 4.91
C GLU A 85 37.50 -16.40 6.28
N ILE A 86 36.66 -16.97 7.14
CA ILE A 86 37.06 -17.51 8.44
C ILE A 86 38.05 -18.68 8.26
N CYS A 87 37.81 -19.59 7.31
CA CYS A 87 38.69 -20.72 7.03
C CYS A 87 40.12 -20.29 6.62
N LEU A 88 40.27 -19.20 5.88
CA LEU A 88 41.56 -18.66 5.45
C LEU A 88 42.43 -18.20 6.63
N VAL A 89 41.82 -17.66 7.69
CA VAL A 89 42.51 -17.26 8.93
C VAL A 89 43.24 -18.45 9.57
N PHE A 90 42.63 -19.64 9.56
CA PHE A 90 43.20 -20.84 10.16
C PHE A 90 44.14 -21.60 9.21
N THR A 91 43.91 -21.50 7.89
CA THR A 91 44.66 -22.29 6.88
C THR A 91 45.87 -21.54 6.30
N ARG A 92 46.34 -20.47 6.96
CA ARG A 92 47.51 -19.66 6.56
C ARG A 92 47.48 -19.20 5.09
N GLY A 93 46.29 -18.87 4.58
CA GLY A 93 46.09 -18.44 3.19
C GLY A 93 45.96 -19.55 2.14
N VAL A 94 45.92 -20.83 2.53
CA VAL A 94 45.64 -21.94 1.59
C VAL A 94 44.13 -22.07 1.34
N ASP A 95 43.72 -21.95 0.08
CA ASP A 95 42.33 -22.08 -0.35
C ASP A 95 41.82 -23.53 -0.30
N MET A 96 41.02 -23.85 0.72
CA MET A 96 40.41 -25.17 0.87
C MET A 96 39.17 -25.35 -0.02
N ARG A 97 39.04 -26.55 -0.63
CA ARG A 97 37.84 -26.94 -1.38
C ARG A 97 36.73 -27.36 -0.41
N TRP A 98 35.55 -26.77 -0.58
CA TRP A 98 34.37 -27.03 0.24
C TRP A 98 33.33 -27.87 -0.51
N GLN A 99 32.85 -28.93 0.13
CA GLN A 99 31.72 -29.72 -0.36
C GLN A 99 30.40 -28.94 -0.12
N ALA A 100 29.46 -29.02 -1.07
CA ALA A 100 28.18 -28.29 -0.96
C ALA A 100 27.36 -28.70 0.28
N MET A 101 27.35 -29.98 0.64
CA MET A 101 26.63 -30.48 1.82
C MET A 101 27.25 -29.99 3.14
N ALA A 102 28.58 -29.87 3.23
CA ALA A 102 29.25 -29.33 4.42
C ALA A 102 28.86 -27.86 4.68
N LEU A 103 28.75 -27.05 3.63
CA LEU A 103 28.29 -25.66 3.76
C LEU A 103 26.81 -25.56 4.18
N LEU A 104 25.95 -26.50 3.76
CA LEU A 104 24.56 -26.56 4.21
C LEU A 104 24.46 -26.99 5.68
N ALA A 105 25.19 -28.03 6.09
CA ALA A 105 25.20 -28.50 7.48
C ALA A 105 25.71 -27.42 8.45
N LEU A 106 26.76 -26.68 8.07
CA LEU A 106 27.22 -25.51 8.83
C LEU A 106 26.15 -24.41 8.92
N GLN A 107 25.40 -24.17 7.84
CA GLN A 107 24.34 -23.16 7.85
C GLN A 107 23.15 -23.58 8.73
N GLU A 108 22.73 -24.85 8.66
CA GLU A 108 21.67 -25.41 9.51
C GLU A 108 22.04 -25.33 11.00
N ALA A 109 23.26 -25.74 11.35
CA ALA A 109 23.77 -25.65 12.72
C ALA A 109 23.84 -24.19 13.22
N ALA A 110 24.34 -23.26 12.39
CA ALA A 110 24.45 -21.85 12.74
C ALA A 110 23.08 -21.18 12.93
N GLU A 111 22.12 -21.43 12.02
CA GLU A 111 20.77 -20.88 12.15
C GLU A 111 20.03 -21.47 13.36
N ALA A 112 20.15 -22.78 13.61
CA ALA A 112 19.56 -23.43 14.79
C ALA A 112 20.12 -22.87 16.11
N PHE A 113 21.44 -22.63 16.18
CA PHE A 113 22.08 -22.00 17.33
C PHE A 113 21.57 -20.57 17.56
N LEU A 114 21.50 -19.76 16.50
CA LEU A 114 21.05 -18.37 16.58
C LEU A 114 19.57 -18.26 16.99
N VAL A 115 18.69 -19.09 16.44
CA VAL A 115 17.27 -19.14 16.84
C VAL A 115 17.16 -19.45 18.34
N ARG A 116 17.79 -20.53 18.80
CA ARG A 116 17.76 -20.91 20.22
C ARG A 116 18.38 -19.84 21.12
N LEU A 117 19.44 -19.15 20.68
CA LEU A 117 20.04 -18.06 21.47
C LEU A 117 19.11 -16.84 21.56
N MET A 118 18.38 -16.51 20.50
CA MET A 118 17.38 -15.43 20.54
C MET A 118 16.16 -15.78 21.40
N GLU A 119 15.76 -17.05 21.46
CA GLU A 119 14.68 -17.52 22.37
C GLU A 119 15.03 -17.24 23.84
N ASP A 120 16.21 -17.67 24.31
CA ASP A 120 16.67 -17.40 25.68
C ASP A 120 16.87 -15.89 25.95
N ALA A 121 17.45 -15.16 24.99
CA ALA A 121 17.62 -13.71 25.11
C ALA A 121 16.27 -12.97 25.18
N TYR A 122 15.24 -13.48 24.50
CA TYR A 122 13.89 -12.92 24.57
C TYR A 122 13.21 -13.20 25.92
N LEU A 123 13.47 -14.35 26.55
CA LEU A 123 13.05 -14.59 27.94
C LEU A 123 13.72 -13.60 28.91
N CYS A 124 14.99 -13.26 28.70
CA CYS A 124 15.68 -12.22 29.47
C CYS A 124 15.04 -10.84 29.28
N ALA A 125 14.65 -10.48 28.05
CA ALA A 125 13.94 -9.21 27.77
C ALA A 125 12.56 -9.16 28.46
N ILE A 126 11.78 -10.24 28.37
CA ILE A 126 10.46 -10.35 29.04
C ILE A 126 10.59 -10.23 30.56
N HIS A 127 11.64 -10.83 31.16
CA HIS A 127 11.90 -10.74 32.59
C HIS A 127 12.00 -9.28 33.07
N THR A 128 12.62 -8.39 32.28
CA THR A 128 12.67 -6.94 32.58
C THR A 128 11.47 -6.14 32.07
N ARG A 129 10.38 -6.81 31.65
CA ARG A 129 9.17 -6.23 31.01
C ARG A 129 9.45 -5.51 29.68
N CYS A 130 10.55 -5.84 29.00
CA CYS A 130 10.86 -5.32 27.67
C CYS A 130 10.21 -6.19 26.58
N ILE A 131 9.59 -5.54 25.57
CA ILE A 131 9.09 -6.20 24.36
C ILE A 131 10.16 -6.19 23.25
N THR A 132 11.00 -5.15 23.23
CA THR A 132 12.16 -5.04 22.35
C THR A 132 13.34 -5.78 22.96
N LEU A 133 14.00 -6.61 22.16
CA LEU A 133 15.22 -7.33 22.53
C LEU A 133 16.45 -6.42 22.32
N PHE A 134 17.32 -6.33 23.33
CA PHE A 134 18.52 -5.49 23.34
C PHE A 134 19.81 -6.32 23.40
N PRO A 135 20.98 -5.75 23.02
CA PRO A 135 22.27 -6.46 23.08
C PRO A 135 22.62 -6.99 24.47
N LYS A 136 22.23 -6.29 25.54
CA LYS A 136 22.40 -6.71 26.93
C LYS A 136 21.70 -8.05 27.24
N ASP A 137 20.57 -8.33 26.58
CA ASP A 137 19.77 -9.53 26.83
C ASP A 137 20.43 -10.75 26.18
N ILE A 138 21.02 -10.56 24.99
CA ILE A 138 21.86 -11.57 24.31
C ILE A 138 23.14 -11.85 25.12
N GLN A 139 23.81 -10.79 25.61
CA GLN A 139 25.00 -10.93 26.44
C GLN A 139 24.72 -11.68 27.74
N LEU A 140 23.58 -11.39 28.38
CA LEU A 140 23.12 -12.10 29.57
C LEU A 140 22.82 -13.58 29.28
N ALA A 141 22.08 -13.88 28.21
CA ALA A 141 21.79 -15.26 27.79
C ALA A 141 23.08 -16.07 27.49
N ARG A 142 24.03 -15.48 26.76
CA ARG A 142 25.36 -16.09 26.53
C ARG A 142 26.12 -16.34 27.83
N ARG A 143 26.05 -15.42 28.80
CA ARG A 143 26.72 -15.58 30.10
C ARG A 143 26.09 -16.70 30.94
N ILE A 144 24.76 -16.80 30.96
CA ILE A 144 24.02 -17.84 31.71
C ILE A 144 24.27 -19.24 31.12
N ARG A 145 24.36 -19.35 29.78
CA ARG A 145 24.72 -20.61 29.09
C ARG A 145 26.14 -21.11 29.36
N GLY A 146 26.98 -20.30 29.99
CA GLY A 146 28.37 -20.65 30.29
C GLY A 146 29.25 -20.78 29.05
N ILE A 147 30.46 -21.31 29.26
CA ILE A 147 31.50 -21.35 28.23
C ILE A 147 31.09 -22.25 27.05
N GLN A 148 30.63 -23.48 27.35
CA GLN A 148 30.36 -24.54 26.36
C GLN A 148 29.20 -24.24 25.39
N TYR A 149 28.17 -23.51 25.83
CA TYR A 149 26.96 -23.25 25.02
C TYR A 149 26.68 -21.76 24.75
N GLY A 150 27.44 -20.86 25.37
CA GLY A 150 27.21 -19.42 25.32
C GLY A 150 28.33 -18.64 24.66
N LEU A 151 29.60 -18.97 24.92
CA LEU A 151 30.74 -18.20 24.42
C LEU A 151 31.22 -18.67 23.04
N GLY A 152 31.24 -19.98 22.79
CA GLY A 152 31.78 -20.58 21.56
C GLY A 152 33.25 -20.96 21.72
#